data_AF-A0A972NDU2-F1
#
_entry.id   AF-A0A972NDU2-F1
#
_cell.length_a   1.000
_cell.length_b   1.000
_cell.length_c   1.000
_cell.angle_alpha   90.00
_cell.angle_beta   90.00
_cell.angle_gamma   90.00
#
_symmetry.space_group_name_H-M   'P 1'
#
loop_
_entity.id
_entity.type
_entity.pdbx_description
1 polymer ?
#
loop_
_entity_poly.entity_id
_entity_poly.type
_entity_poly.pdbx_seq_one_letter_code
_entity_poly.pdbx_strand_id
1 'polypeptide(L)' 'MVSTLWLVKKRDVPYAFVGEDDVVVLIEDAVLKVPSKPNWFVCREDAEARRVKVPADRLVSYSDIAKLILEARKVVVW' A
#
# COMPACT_ATOMS: atom_id res chain seq x y z
N MET A 1 -6.44 0.12 -15.39
CA MET A 1 -6.71 -1.26 -14.98
C MET A 1 -5.51 -1.68 -14.13
N VAL A 2 -5.68 -1.88 -12.82
CA VAL A 2 -4.58 -2.30 -11.94
C VAL A 2 -4.40 -3.81 -12.10
N SER A 3 -3.21 -4.28 -12.46
CA SER A 3 -2.94 -5.71 -12.66
C SER A 3 -3.00 -6.46 -11.32
N THR A 4 -2.12 -6.08 -10.39
CA THR A 4 -2.03 -6.66 -9.06
C THR A 4 -1.99 -5.56 -8.01
N LEU A 5 -2.86 -5.65 -7.02
CA LEU A 5 -2.81 -4.83 -5.80
C LEU A 5 -2.22 -5.67 -4.67
N TRP A 6 -1.19 -5.16 -4.01
CA TRP A 6 -0.61 -5.75 -2.81
C TRP A 6 -1.08 -4.96 -1.59
N LEU A 7 -1.70 -5.65 -0.63
CA LEU A 7 -1.99 -5.13 0.69
C LEU A 7 -0.99 -5.74 1.67
N VAL A 8 -0.01 -4.94 2.07
CA VAL A 8 1.07 -5.40 2.95
C VAL A 8 0.80 -4.90 4.37
N LYS A 9 0.65 -5.83 5.30
CA LYS A 9 0.27 -5.59 6.70
C LYS A 9 1.47 -5.53 7.65
N LYS A 10 2.52 -6.26 7.30
CA LYS A 10 3.71 -6.44 8.14
C LYS A 10 4.93 -5.72 7.57
N ARG A 11 5.96 -5.53 8.42
CA ARG A 11 7.18 -4.81 8.04
C ARG A 11 8.06 -5.56 7.02
N ASP A 12 7.90 -6.87 6.90
CA ASP A 12 8.62 -7.74 5.98
C ASP A 12 7.97 -7.69 4.59
N VAL A 13 8.32 -6.67 3.80
CA VAL A 13 7.74 -6.51 2.47
C VAL A 13 8.36 -7.52 1.48
N PRO A 14 7.55 -8.25 0.69
CA PRO A 14 8.02 -9.30 -0.20
C PRO A 14 8.56 -8.75 -1.54
N TYR A 15 9.56 -7.85 -1.48
CA TYR A 15 10.04 -7.07 -2.64
C TYR A 15 10.34 -7.90 -3.90
N ALA A 16 10.85 -9.13 -3.75
CA ALA A 16 11.20 -10.02 -4.86
C ALA A 16 9.99 -10.49 -5.69
N PHE A 17 8.78 -10.41 -5.12
CA PHE A 17 7.54 -10.85 -5.77
C PHE A 17 6.70 -9.69 -6.31
N VAL A 18 7.01 -8.46 -5.92
CA VAL A 18 6.28 -7.26 -6.34
C VAL A 18 6.78 -6.83 -7.72
N GLY A 19 5.91 -6.91 -8.72
CA GLY A 19 6.20 -6.46 -10.08
C GLY A 19 6.41 -4.94 -10.17
N GLU A 20 7.03 -4.47 -11.26
CA GLU A 20 7.26 -3.03 -11.45
C GLU A 20 5.97 -2.23 -11.62
N ASP A 21 4.95 -2.82 -12.25
CA ASP A 21 3.65 -2.21 -12.50
C ASP A 21 2.60 -2.51 -11.42
N ASP A 22 2.96 -3.32 -10.41
CA ASP A 22 2.05 -3.68 -9.32
C ASP A 22 1.79 -2.49 -8.40
N VAL A 23 0.57 -2.31 -7.92
CA VAL A 23 0.28 -1.28 -6.91
C VAL A 23 0.48 -1.87 -5.53
N VAL A 24 1.19 -1.16 -4.64
CA VAL A 24 1.38 -1.59 -3.25
C VAL A 24 0.75 -0.58 -2.31
N VAL A 25 -0.03 -1.06 -1.35
CA VAL A 25 -0.53 -0.28 -0.23
C VAL A 25 -0.04 -0.90 1.07
N LEU A 26 0.70 -0.11 1.83
CA LEU A 26 1.13 -0.45 3.18
C LEU A 26 -0.01 -0.11 4.14
N ILE A 27 -0.43 -1.11 4.93
CA ILE A 27 -1.46 -0.99 5.97
C ILE A 27 -0.93 -1.55 7.29
N GLU A 28 -1.65 -1.31 8.38
CA GLU A 28 -1.26 -1.75 9.72
C GLU A 28 0.22 -1.42 10.03
N ASP A 29 1.03 -2.40 10.43
CA ASP A 29 2.41 -2.18 10.85
C ASP A 29 3.37 -1.93 9.68
N ALA A 30 2.97 -2.23 8.46
CA ALA A 30 3.77 -1.98 7.27
C ALA A 30 3.96 -0.48 7.01
N VAL A 31 3.05 0.39 7.48
CA VAL A 31 3.16 1.85 7.30
C VAL A 31 4.40 2.46 7.97
N LEU A 32 5.05 1.72 8.88
CA LEU A 32 6.32 2.09 9.48
C LEU A 32 7.48 2.04 8.48
N LYS A 33 7.27 1.45 7.29
CA LYS A 33 8.18 1.52 6.15
C LYS A 33 7.77 2.69 5.27
N VAL A 34 8.74 3.56 4.94
CA VAL A 34 8.53 4.63 3.96
C VAL A 34 8.57 4.02 2.55
N PRO A 35 7.59 4.33 1.68
CA PRO A 35 7.58 3.87 0.29
C PRO A 35 8.85 4.25 -0.47
N SER A 36 9.44 3.31 -1.19
CA SER A 36 10.65 3.57 -2.01
C SER A 36 10.36 3.70 -3.51
N LYS A 37 9.16 3.32 -3.98
CA LYS A 37 8.78 3.31 -5.42
C LYS A 37 7.53 4.15 -5.68
N PRO A 38 7.34 4.78 -6.86
CA PRO A 38 6.20 5.67 -7.18
C PRO A 38 4.80 5.07 -6.98
N ASN A 39 4.64 3.80 -7.33
CA ASN A 39 3.40 3.01 -7.24
C ASN A 39 3.11 2.44 -5.84
N TRP A 40 3.81 2.94 -4.82
CA TRP A 40 3.64 2.51 -3.44
C TRP A 40 2.99 3.62 -2.63
N PHE A 41 1.95 3.22 -1.90
CA PHE A 41 1.10 4.08 -1.10
C PHE A 41 1.04 3.55 0.33
N VAL A 42 0.57 4.42 1.23
CA VAL A 42 0.39 4.14 2.65
C VAL A 42 -1.04 4.47 3.02
N CYS A 43 -1.67 3.61 3.82
CA CYS A 43 -2.96 3.91 4.43
C CYS A 43 -2.80 5.10 5.39
N ARG A 44 -3.55 6.16 5.13
CA ARG A 44 -3.53 7.41 5.88
C ARG A 44 -3.89 7.18 7.34
N GLU A 45 -4.98 6.47 7.58
CA GLU A 45 -5.52 6.20 8.91
C GLU A 45 -4.52 5.40 9.76
N ASP A 46 -3.84 4.42 9.17
CA ASP A 46 -2.81 3.64 9.87
C ASP A 46 -1.52 4.45 10.12
N ALA A 47 -1.11 5.29 9.18
CA ALA A 47 0.03 6.18 9.35
C ALA A 47 -0.22 7.20 10.47
N GLU A 48 -1.41 7.78 10.52
CA GLU A 48 -1.86 8.69 11.58
C GLU A 48 -1.87 7.99 12.94
N ALA A 49 -2.45 6.80 13.02
CA ALA A 49 -2.48 5.99 14.24
C ALA A 49 -1.07 5.66 14.78
N ARG A 50 -0.10 5.47 13.88
CA ARG A 50 1.31 5.18 14.22
C ARG A 50 2.22 6.41 14.23
N ARG A 51 1.67 7.61 14.05
CA ARG A 51 2.39 8.90 14.02
C ARG A 51 3.52 8.93 12.98
N VAL A 52 3.34 8.26 11.85
CA VAL A 52 4.27 8.26 10.73
C VAL A 52 3.97 9.44 9.80
N LYS A 53 4.99 10.24 9.48
CA LYS A 53 4.87 11.31 8.49
C LYS A 53 5.16 10.75 7.10
N VAL A 54 4.18 10.85 6.21
CA VAL A 54 4.27 10.40 4.82
C VAL A 54 3.84 11.56 3.91
N PRO A 55 4.48 11.77 2.74
CA PRO A 55 4.05 12.75 1.76
C PRO A 55 2.58 12.54 1.33
N ALA A 56 1.82 13.63 1.16
CA ALA A 56 0.38 13.57 0.90
C ALA A 56 0.03 12.85 -0.42
N ASP A 57 0.90 12.93 -1.42
CA ASP A 57 0.80 12.22 -2.70
C ASP A 57 0.96 10.69 -2.57
N ARG A 58 1.43 10.21 -1.42
CA ARG A 58 1.60 8.79 -1.11
C ARG A 58 0.58 8.24 -0.12
N LEU A 59 -0.42 9.04 0.25
CA LEU A 59 -1.44 8.67 1.24
C LEU A 59 -2.77 8.33 0.57
N VAL A 60 -3.25 7.11 0.80
CA VAL A 60 -4.59 6.64 0.38
C VAL A 60 -5.45 6.38 1.62
N SER A 61 -6.75 6.66 1.55
CA SER A 61 -7.69 6.32 2.63
C SER A 61 -8.15 4.87 2.51
N TYR A 62 -8.77 4.32 3.56
CA TYR A 62 -9.45 3.02 3.46
C TYR A 62 -10.53 2.99 2.36
N SER A 63 -11.20 4.12 2.12
CA SER A 63 -12.17 4.25 1.03
C SER A 63 -11.50 4.16 -0.35
N ASP A 64 -10.28 4.68 -0.50
CA ASP A 64 -9.52 4.59 -1.74
C ASP A 64 -8.98 3.18 -1.96
N ILE A 65 -8.53 2.51 -0.88
CA ILE A 65 -8.11 1.11 -0.91
C ILE A 65 -9.27 0.21 -1.35
N ALA A 66 -10.48 0.44 -0.85
CA ALA A 66 -11.67 -0.29 -1.27
C ALA A 66 -11.93 -0.15 -2.78
N LYS A 67 -11.77 1.05 -3.36
CA LYS A 67 -11.87 1.26 -4.81
C LYS A 67 -10.76 0.52 -5.57
N LEU A 68 -9.52 0.58 -5.10
CA LEU A 68 -8.40 -0.14 -5.70
C LEU A 68 -8.64 -1.66 -5.72
N ILE A 69 -9.24 -2.22 -4.66
CA ILE A 69 -9.61 -3.65 -4.61
C ILE A 69 -10.62 -3.98 -5.72
N LEU A 70 -11.61 -3.12 -5.96
CA LEU A 70 -12.63 -3.34 -7.01
C LEU A 70 -12.06 -3.20 -8.42
N GLU A 71 -11.03 -2.37 -8.60
CA GLU A 71 -10.37 -2.13 -9.89
C GLU A 71 -9.23 -3.11 -10.20
N ALA A 72 -8.74 -3.83 -9.18
CA ALA A 72 -7.64 -4.77 -9.31
C ALA A 72 -8.09 -6.10 -9.90
N ARG A 73 -7.34 -6.61 -10.88
CA ARG A 73 -7.56 -7.96 -11.41
C ARG A 73 -7.20 -9.04 -10.40
N LYS A 74 -6.22 -8.77 -9.54
CA LYS A 74 -5.76 -9.66 -8.46
C LYS A 74 -5.38 -8.84 -7.23
N VAL A 75 -5.76 -9.34 -6.06
CA VAL A 75 -5.30 -8.80 -4.77
C VAL A 75 -4.43 -9.83 -4.08
N VAL A 76 -3.26 -9.41 -3.61
CA VAL A 76 -2.37 -10.22 -2.77
C VAL A 76 -2.29 -9.58 -1.39
N VAL A 77 -2.52 -10.37 -0.36
CA VAL A 77 -2.41 -9.93 1.03
C VAL A 77 -1.16 -10.55 1.65
N TRP A 78 -0.33 -9.73 2.28
CA TRP A 78 0.93 -10.15 2.89
C TRP A 78 1.07 -9.63 4.32
#